data_AF-A0A9X3SSW8-F1
#
_entry.id   AF-A0A9X3SSW8-F1
#
_cell.length_a   1.000
_cell.length_b   1.000
_cell.length_c   1.000
_cell.angle_alpha   90.00
_cell.angle_beta   90.00
_cell.angle_gamma   90.00
#
_symmetry.space_group_name_H-M   'P 1'
#
loop_
_entity.id
_entity.type
_entity.pdbx_description
1 polymer ?
#
loop_
_entity_poly.entity_id
_entity_poly.type
_entity_poly.pdbx_seq_one_letter_code
_entity_poly.pdbx_strand_id
1 'polypeptide(L)'
;MANWKRVSIVAAAAAALFAGTTVATALAFPSTDPEPSDEAASSPTSASETASTTEAAPDAAALPGPSASPSPEAAGDCDRVPSGTPEVTITEVDTGGGVIGNGQEGDTDRLPMAIAARPGGSWLAWVGTDDKIHLGKLDCEDRLEGDPIAFEGLDLQDVQADANGVVVLVTREGECGDGPLCGGESSPCNTMHLVRFDNDGNQVWERQVTNLGDGLDGYDDGARFVWWYQHHGRLATDGENYAAYFGVAITVANGDCVDIHQGDRMQVVDADGNLVDHADSFEVGCSHSWTTRIVWDPSQETFAMVCATDNECRIAQPDPYETVAEGTCDGTLFGGDLVLASDGPRYWTAWSQGGQVRLEHFEPGGASVDPGIEAAHPHLVTYGSTHMLLVWEDGDGMRAQVHDSGTGDVVGEAFDIDVPDHDYQAFKAYDDGSVAYPAAGGEGTIQIARVMPLGG
;
A
#
# COMPACT_ATOMS: atom_id res chain seq x y z
N MET A 1 63.49 40.90 13.98
CA MET A 1 63.00 39.52 13.94
C MET A 1 62.30 39.38 12.59
N ALA A 2 63.05 39.12 11.52
CA ALA A 2 63.23 37.80 10.87
C ALA A 2 61.90 37.28 10.28
N ASN A 3 61.76 36.83 9.03
CA ASN A 3 62.53 36.94 7.78
C ASN A 3 61.60 36.46 6.64
N TRP A 4 62.00 36.74 5.41
CA TRP A 4 61.37 36.48 4.10
C TRP A 4 60.73 35.11 3.75
N LYS A 5 59.69 35.22 2.88
CA LYS A 5 59.40 34.52 1.58
C LYS A 5 59.86 33.05 1.39
N ARG A 6 58.93 32.21 0.89
CA ARG A 6 58.97 31.62 -0.48
C ARG A 6 57.74 30.77 -0.81
N VAL A 7 57.29 30.92 -2.06
CA VAL A 7 56.39 30.05 -2.83
C VAL A 7 57.15 28.81 -3.29
N SER A 8 56.51 27.64 -3.28
CA SER A 8 56.79 26.51 -4.18
C SER A 8 55.55 25.64 -4.37
N ILE A 9 55.19 25.44 -5.64
CA ILE A 9 54.28 24.41 -6.16
C ILE A 9 55.07 23.10 -6.26
N VAL A 10 54.50 21.97 -5.80
CA VAL A 10 54.82 20.63 -6.32
C VAL A 10 53.52 19.81 -6.34
N ALA A 11 53.15 19.36 -7.53
CA ALA A 11 52.14 18.34 -7.77
C ALA A 11 52.67 16.96 -7.37
N ALA A 12 51.81 16.13 -6.76
CA ALA A 12 51.96 14.69 -6.77
C ALA A 12 50.57 14.04 -6.69
N ALA A 13 50.23 13.31 -7.75
CA ALA A 13 49.08 12.44 -7.82
C ALA A 13 49.22 11.27 -6.84
N ALA A 14 48.13 10.91 -6.17
CA ALA A 14 47.93 9.59 -5.62
C ALA A 14 46.49 9.17 -5.91
N ALA A 15 46.35 8.28 -6.89
CA ALA A 15 45.17 7.48 -7.09
C ALA A 15 45.00 6.56 -5.88
N ALA A 16 43.83 6.58 -5.26
CA ALA A 16 43.40 5.55 -4.32
C ALA A 16 42.06 5.01 -4.82
N LEU A 17 42.09 3.76 -5.27
CA LEU A 17 40.90 2.93 -5.46
C LEU A 17 40.16 2.82 -4.13
N PHE A 18 38.89 3.20 -4.09
CA PHE A 18 37.95 2.69 -3.10
C PHE A 18 37.36 1.40 -3.66
N ALA A 19 37.87 0.26 -3.20
CA ALA A 19 37.13 -0.98 -3.26
C ALA A 19 36.14 -0.95 -2.10
N GLY A 20 34.85 -0.83 -2.42
CA GLY A 20 33.77 -1.03 -1.47
C GLY A 20 33.72 -2.50 -1.07
N THR A 21 33.87 -2.76 0.23
CA THR A 21 33.54 -4.04 0.83
C THR A 21 32.24 -3.85 1.60
N THR A 22 31.11 -4.17 0.97
CA THR A 22 29.85 -4.42 1.67
C THR A 22 30.04 -5.68 2.52
N VAL A 23 30.08 -5.50 3.84
CA VAL A 23 29.99 -6.61 4.79
C VAL A 23 28.51 -6.72 5.17
N ALA A 24 27.76 -7.52 4.42
CA ALA A 24 26.48 -8.03 4.90
C ALA A 24 26.78 -9.03 6.02
N THR A 25 26.59 -8.60 7.26
CA THR A 25 26.69 -9.51 8.42
C THR A 25 25.31 -10.08 8.65
N ALA A 26 25.01 -11.24 8.04
CA ALA A 26 23.88 -12.05 8.43
C ALA A 26 24.11 -12.58 9.85
N LEU A 27 23.43 -11.98 10.83
CA LEU A 27 23.36 -12.52 12.19
C LEU A 27 22.31 -13.63 12.19
N ALA A 28 22.76 -14.86 11.95
CA ALA A 28 21.99 -16.06 12.24
C ALA A 28 21.93 -16.25 13.77
N PHE A 29 20.75 -16.04 14.36
CA PHE A 29 20.48 -16.50 15.72
C PHE A 29 20.18 -18.00 15.71
N PRO A 30 20.73 -18.80 16.65
CA PRO A 30 20.38 -20.20 16.76
C PRO A 30 18.97 -20.36 17.32
N SER A 31 18.07 -20.90 16.51
CA SER A 31 16.79 -21.44 16.95
C SER A 31 17.04 -22.52 18.00
N THR A 32 16.57 -22.28 19.22
CA THR A 32 16.49 -23.30 20.26
C THR A 32 15.05 -23.78 20.30
N ASP A 33 14.79 -24.94 19.70
CA ASP A 33 13.53 -25.66 19.80
C ASP A 33 13.19 -25.97 21.27
N PRO A 34 11.99 -25.64 21.76
CA PRO A 34 11.42 -26.36 22.88
C PRO A 34 10.71 -27.62 22.38
N GLU A 35 11.09 -28.76 22.97
CA GLU A 35 10.43 -30.06 22.80
C GLU A 35 8.91 -29.99 23.04
N PRO A 36 8.09 -30.69 22.24
CA PRO A 36 6.66 -30.75 22.47
C PRO A 36 6.35 -31.65 23.68
N SER A 37 5.56 -31.12 24.60
CA SER A 37 4.94 -31.90 25.67
C SER A 37 3.68 -32.56 25.13
N ASP A 38 3.64 -33.90 25.21
CA ASP A 38 2.49 -34.73 24.93
C ASP A 38 1.31 -34.38 25.86
N GLU A 39 0.26 -33.75 25.33
CA GLU A 39 -1.09 -33.89 25.89
C GLU A 39 -2.08 -34.34 24.81
N ALA A 40 -2.50 -35.60 24.96
CA ALA A 40 -3.46 -36.27 24.12
C ALA A 40 -4.87 -35.70 24.31
N ALA A 41 -5.39 -34.99 23.30
CA ALA A 41 -6.82 -34.72 23.16
C ALA A 41 -7.45 -35.80 22.27
N SER A 42 -8.35 -36.59 22.86
CA SER A 42 -9.07 -37.68 22.19
C SER A 42 -10.23 -37.13 21.33
N SER A 43 -10.21 -37.40 20.03
CA SER A 43 -11.38 -37.22 19.15
C SER A 43 -12.44 -38.30 19.38
N PRO A 44 -13.74 -38.00 19.30
CA PRO A 44 -14.73 -38.99 18.90
C PRO A 44 -15.08 -38.83 17.42
N THR A 45 -14.78 -39.88 16.67
CA THR A 45 -15.33 -40.15 15.34
C THR A 45 -16.85 -40.33 15.41
N SER A 46 -17.58 -39.74 14.47
CA SER A 46 -18.91 -40.22 14.08
C SER A 46 -19.14 -39.93 12.62
N ALA A 47 -19.01 -40.99 11.81
CA ALA A 47 -19.50 -41.04 10.46
C ALA A 47 -21.01 -41.38 10.47
N SER A 48 -21.77 -40.75 9.58
CA SER A 48 -22.99 -41.33 9.03
C SER A 48 -23.20 -40.81 7.62
N GLU A 49 -23.04 -41.73 6.67
CA GLU A 49 -23.61 -41.64 5.33
C GLU A 49 -25.14 -41.65 5.43
N THR A 50 -25.84 -40.95 4.51
CA THR A 50 -26.63 -41.59 3.43
C THR A 50 -27.56 -40.58 2.72
N ALA A 51 -27.58 -40.72 1.39
CA ALA A 51 -28.65 -40.50 0.41
C ALA A 51 -28.92 -39.10 -0.19
N SER A 52 -28.67 -39.09 -1.50
CA SER A 52 -29.17 -38.21 -2.55
C SER A 52 -30.70 -38.14 -2.64
N THR A 53 -31.19 -36.98 -3.07
CA THR A 53 -32.35 -36.86 -3.97
C THR A 53 -32.13 -35.70 -4.93
N THR A 54 -32.26 -36.02 -6.22
CA THR A 54 -32.28 -35.13 -7.39
C THR A 54 -33.62 -34.38 -7.45
N GLU A 55 -33.60 -33.07 -7.68
CA GLU A 55 -34.77 -32.37 -8.23
C GLU A 55 -34.33 -31.21 -9.13
N ALA A 56 -35.05 -31.07 -10.26
CA ALA A 56 -34.69 -30.28 -11.42
C ALA A 56 -35.16 -28.82 -11.34
N ALA A 57 -34.47 -27.98 -12.12
CA ALA A 57 -34.63 -26.54 -12.29
C ALA A 57 -36.05 -26.05 -12.62
N PRO A 58 -36.27 -24.74 -12.37
CA PRO A 58 -36.95 -23.91 -13.35
C PRO A 58 -36.06 -22.75 -13.85
N ASP A 59 -36.22 -22.48 -15.15
CA ASP A 59 -35.82 -21.26 -15.87
C ASP A 59 -36.12 -19.98 -15.08
N ALA A 60 -35.13 -19.09 -14.96
CA ALA A 60 -35.35 -17.69 -14.58
C ALA A 60 -34.41 -16.75 -15.35
N ALA A 61 -35.07 -15.91 -16.14
CA ALA A 61 -34.66 -14.69 -16.83
C ALA A 61 -33.24 -14.11 -16.60
N ALA A 62 -32.64 -13.67 -17.72
CA ALA A 62 -31.45 -12.83 -17.77
C ALA A 62 -31.54 -11.64 -16.81
N LEU A 63 -30.62 -11.61 -15.85
CA LEU A 63 -30.40 -10.49 -14.94
C LEU A 63 -29.62 -9.38 -15.67
N PRO A 64 -29.94 -8.10 -15.44
CA PRO A 64 -29.14 -6.98 -15.94
C PRO A 64 -27.74 -7.04 -15.31
N GLY A 65 -26.70 -6.70 -16.10
CA GLY A 65 -25.30 -6.79 -15.67
C GLY A 65 -24.98 -5.91 -14.45
N PRO A 66 -23.93 -6.24 -13.68
CA PRO A 66 -23.50 -5.44 -12.54
C PRO A 66 -23.03 -4.06 -13.00
N SER A 67 -23.70 -3.02 -12.52
CA SER A 67 -23.18 -1.65 -12.53
C SER A 67 -22.13 -1.52 -11.43
N ALA A 68 -21.06 -0.80 -11.76
CA ALA A 68 -20.07 -0.30 -10.80
C ALA A 68 -20.73 0.37 -9.60
N SER A 69 -20.03 0.33 -8.47
CA SER A 69 -20.31 1.09 -7.26
C SER A 69 -20.85 2.49 -7.56
N PRO A 70 -21.85 3.00 -6.83
CA PRO A 70 -22.18 4.41 -6.89
C PRO A 70 -21.08 5.21 -6.18
N SER A 71 -20.09 5.69 -6.95
CA SER A 71 -19.40 6.93 -6.60
C SER A 71 -20.45 8.03 -6.40
N PRO A 72 -20.29 8.96 -5.44
CA PRO A 72 -21.16 10.12 -5.36
C PRO A 72 -21.15 10.85 -6.70
N GLU A 73 -22.29 10.82 -7.39
CA GLU A 73 -22.69 11.49 -8.64
C GLU A 73 -21.61 11.70 -9.73
N ALA A 74 -21.88 11.07 -10.89
CA ALA A 74 -21.10 11.13 -12.12
C ALA A 74 -20.60 12.53 -12.52
N ALA A 75 -19.28 12.67 -12.57
CA ALA A 75 -18.55 13.14 -13.74
C ALA A 75 -17.06 12.79 -13.58
N GLY A 76 -16.51 12.03 -14.52
CA GLY A 76 -15.10 12.20 -14.87
C GLY A 76 -14.92 13.59 -15.46
N ASP A 77 -14.92 14.63 -14.62
CA ASP A 77 -14.98 16.06 -15.00
C ASP A 77 -13.85 16.50 -15.92
N CYS A 78 -12.83 15.65 -16.09
CA CYS A 78 -11.68 15.91 -16.93
C CYS A 78 -11.88 15.54 -18.41
N ASP A 79 -13.06 15.01 -18.78
CA ASP A 79 -13.44 14.73 -20.18
C ASP A 79 -12.35 14.00 -20.98
N ARG A 80 -11.59 13.11 -20.31
CA ARG A 80 -10.47 12.40 -20.93
C ARG A 80 -11.00 11.47 -22.01
N VAL A 81 -10.44 11.61 -23.21
CA VAL A 81 -10.94 10.88 -24.39
C VAL A 81 -10.41 9.45 -24.37
N PRO A 82 -11.28 8.42 -24.41
CA PRO A 82 -10.82 7.04 -24.49
C PRO A 82 -10.13 6.73 -25.82
N SER A 83 -9.06 5.95 -25.79
CA SER A 83 -8.30 5.51 -26.96
C SER A 83 -8.47 4.01 -27.21
N GLY A 84 -8.36 3.56 -28.46
CA GLY A 84 -8.46 2.11 -28.79
C GLY A 84 -7.25 1.27 -28.35
N THR A 85 -6.20 1.92 -27.86
CA THR A 85 -4.99 1.33 -27.30
C THR A 85 -4.57 2.15 -26.10
N PRO A 86 -3.93 1.57 -25.07
CA PRO A 86 -3.44 2.35 -23.94
C PRO A 86 -2.50 3.48 -24.39
N GLU A 87 -2.73 4.69 -23.88
CA GLU A 87 -1.89 5.86 -24.11
C GLU A 87 -1.41 6.41 -22.77
N VAL A 88 -0.13 6.78 -22.69
CA VAL A 88 0.47 7.33 -21.47
C VAL A 88 0.78 8.80 -21.68
N THR A 89 0.33 9.63 -20.76
CA THR A 89 0.72 11.04 -20.65
C THR A 89 1.58 11.21 -19.41
N ILE A 90 2.71 11.89 -19.54
CA ILE A 90 3.58 12.24 -18.41
C ILE A 90 3.59 13.76 -18.27
N THR A 91 3.16 14.24 -17.12
CA THR A 91 3.17 15.67 -16.79
C THR A 91 4.16 15.93 -15.68
N GLU A 92 5.03 16.93 -15.87
CA GLU A 92 5.90 17.42 -14.81
C GLU A 92 5.18 18.46 -13.95
N VAL A 93 5.21 18.25 -12.64
CA VAL A 93 4.66 19.14 -11.61
C VAL A 93 5.82 19.82 -10.90
N ASP A 94 5.95 21.13 -11.12
CA ASP A 94 6.84 21.98 -10.34
C ASP A 94 6.19 22.29 -8.98
N THR A 95 6.71 21.70 -7.91
CA THR A 95 6.17 21.87 -6.56
C THR A 95 6.53 23.21 -5.91
N GLY A 96 7.43 23.99 -6.53
CA GLY A 96 7.98 25.22 -5.97
C GLY A 96 8.87 25.00 -4.73
N GLY A 97 9.09 23.74 -4.34
CA GLY A 97 9.84 23.31 -3.16
C GLY A 97 10.69 22.08 -3.45
N GLY A 98 11.41 21.58 -2.43
CA GLY A 98 12.17 20.34 -2.56
C GLY A 98 11.28 19.13 -2.27
N VAL A 99 11.36 18.11 -3.11
CA VAL A 99 10.69 16.82 -2.95
C VAL A 99 11.77 15.79 -2.62
N ILE A 100 11.53 14.90 -1.65
CA ILE A 100 12.40 13.74 -1.51
C ILE A 100 12.07 12.82 -2.70
N GLY A 101 13.05 12.51 -3.54
CA GLY A 101 12.87 11.47 -4.57
C GLY A 101 12.63 10.10 -3.92
N ASN A 102 12.67 9.03 -4.71
CA ASN A 102 12.41 7.66 -4.21
C ASN A 102 13.24 7.26 -2.98
N GLY A 103 14.47 7.77 -2.84
CA GLY A 103 15.28 7.48 -1.66
C GLY A 103 15.71 6.02 -1.61
N GLN A 104 15.60 5.40 -0.43
CA GLN A 104 15.75 3.95 -0.27
C GLN A 104 14.38 3.31 -0.33
N GLU A 105 14.30 2.13 -0.95
CA GLU A 105 13.06 1.39 -1.12
C GLU A 105 13.15 0.11 -0.29
N GLY A 106 12.40 0.10 0.81
CA GLY A 106 12.36 -0.97 1.78
C GLY A 106 11.04 -0.94 2.52
N ASP A 107 10.64 -2.08 3.10
CA ASP A 107 9.39 -2.26 3.83
C ASP A 107 9.29 -1.37 5.08
N THR A 108 10.37 -0.68 5.44
CA THR A 108 10.45 0.24 6.58
C THR A 108 10.82 1.67 6.17
N ASP A 109 11.09 1.89 4.88
CA ASP A 109 11.48 3.19 4.33
C ASP A 109 10.23 4.03 4.02
N ARG A 110 10.41 5.36 3.97
CA ARG A 110 9.30 6.31 3.81
C ARG A 110 8.73 6.29 2.41
N LEU A 111 7.41 6.43 2.27
CA LEU A 111 6.83 6.63 0.94
C LEU A 111 6.97 8.10 0.52
N PRO A 112 7.51 8.36 -0.68
CA PRO A 112 7.80 9.72 -1.09
C PRO A 112 6.54 10.50 -1.50
N MET A 113 5.58 9.84 -2.16
CA MET A 113 4.41 10.49 -2.77
C MET A 113 3.19 9.57 -2.80
N ALA A 114 2.00 10.18 -2.76
CA ALA A 114 0.72 9.51 -2.99
C ALA A 114 -0.22 10.45 -3.75
N ILE A 115 -1.10 9.90 -4.58
CA ILE A 115 -2.09 10.65 -5.34
C ILE A 115 -3.48 10.09 -5.04
N ALA A 116 -4.54 10.88 -5.17
CA ALA A 116 -5.91 10.42 -5.12
C ALA A 116 -6.77 11.18 -6.14
N ALA A 117 -7.70 10.47 -6.78
CA ALA A 117 -8.67 11.09 -7.68
C ALA A 117 -9.64 11.99 -6.90
N ARG A 118 -10.00 13.13 -7.50
CA ARG A 118 -11.08 14.02 -7.04
C ARG A 118 -11.87 14.52 -8.25
N PRO A 119 -13.10 15.03 -8.07
CA PRO A 119 -13.78 15.78 -9.12
C PRO A 119 -12.88 16.92 -9.63
N GLY A 120 -12.69 16.96 -10.96
CA GLY A 120 -11.88 17.99 -11.64
C GLY A 120 -10.35 17.83 -11.55
N GLY A 121 -9.82 16.70 -11.07
CA GLY A 121 -8.38 16.45 -11.07
C GLY A 121 -7.91 15.48 -9.99
N SER A 122 -6.88 15.87 -9.24
CA SER A 122 -6.25 15.01 -8.23
C SER A 122 -5.91 15.77 -6.95
N TRP A 123 -5.78 15.07 -5.83
CA TRP A 123 -4.93 15.52 -4.72
C TRP A 123 -3.60 14.78 -4.81
N LEU A 124 -2.50 15.50 -4.63
CA LEU A 124 -1.14 14.98 -4.60
C LEU A 124 -0.53 15.28 -3.24
N ALA A 125 -0.04 14.27 -2.54
CA ALA A 125 0.73 14.39 -1.33
C ALA A 125 2.18 13.97 -1.57
N TRP A 126 3.13 14.66 -0.94
CA TRP A 126 4.55 14.30 -1.02
C TRP A 126 5.31 14.71 0.23
N VAL A 127 6.42 14.02 0.49
CA VAL A 127 7.35 14.38 1.56
C VAL A 127 8.34 15.43 1.02
N GLY A 128 8.40 16.56 1.69
CA GLY A 128 9.31 17.66 1.36
C GLY A 128 10.70 17.48 1.96
N THR A 129 11.70 18.16 1.39
CA THR A 129 13.06 18.22 1.97
C THR A 129 13.15 19.08 3.24
N ASP A 130 12.05 19.69 3.65
CA ASP A 130 11.88 20.47 4.88
C ASP A 130 11.27 19.66 6.04
N ASP A 131 11.29 18.33 5.94
CA ASP A 131 10.76 17.38 6.93
C ASP A 131 9.26 17.57 7.20
N LYS A 132 8.50 17.93 6.16
CA LYS A 132 7.03 18.08 6.20
C LYS A 132 6.35 17.27 5.12
N ILE A 133 5.08 16.97 5.35
CA ILE A 133 4.19 16.47 4.31
C ILE A 133 3.54 17.67 3.63
N HIS A 134 3.59 17.68 2.30
CA HIS A 134 2.96 18.68 1.45
C HIS A 134 1.76 18.05 0.76
N LEU A 135 0.74 18.86 0.51
CA LEU A 135 -0.51 18.46 -0.09
C LEU A 135 -0.97 19.53 -1.07
N GLY A 136 -1.10 19.17 -2.35
CA GLY A 136 -1.49 20.06 -3.43
C GLY A 136 -2.65 19.50 -4.25
N LYS A 137 -3.48 20.39 -4.80
CA LYS A 137 -4.52 20.02 -5.77
C LYS A 137 -3.93 20.08 -7.16
N LEU A 138 -4.23 19.10 -7.98
CA LEU A 138 -3.96 19.10 -9.41
C LEU A 138 -5.26 19.31 -10.18
N ASP A 139 -5.20 20.08 -11.27
CA ASP A 139 -6.26 20.18 -12.25
C ASP A 139 -6.30 18.96 -13.18
N CYS A 140 -7.20 18.96 -14.16
CA CYS A 140 -7.37 17.88 -15.11
C CYS A 140 -6.15 17.63 -16.02
N GLU A 141 -5.28 18.62 -16.17
CA GLU A 141 -4.03 18.54 -16.92
C GLU A 141 -2.82 18.27 -16.01
N ASP A 142 -3.05 17.84 -14.77
CA ASP A 142 -2.04 17.54 -13.77
C ASP A 142 -1.16 18.75 -13.40
N ARG A 143 -1.75 19.95 -13.34
CA ARG A 143 -1.05 21.16 -12.87
C ARG A 143 -1.52 21.57 -11.49
N LEU A 144 -0.59 22.06 -10.67
CA LEU A 144 -0.91 22.55 -9.34
C LEU A 144 -1.91 23.73 -9.38
N GLU A 145 -3.00 23.58 -8.63
CA GLU A 145 -4.01 24.58 -8.38
C GLU A 145 -3.76 25.28 -7.03
N GLY A 146 -3.27 26.51 -7.10
CA GLY A 146 -2.97 27.29 -5.90
C GLY A 146 -1.68 26.85 -5.19
N ASP A 147 -1.52 27.27 -3.95
CA ASP A 147 -0.33 26.96 -3.15
C ASP A 147 -0.54 25.63 -2.40
N PRO A 148 0.45 24.72 -2.41
CA PRO A 148 0.42 23.53 -1.57
C PRO A 148 0.35 23.87 -0.08
N ILE A 149 -0.29 22.98 0.68
CA ILE A 149 -0.36 23.03 2.14
C ILE A 149 0.77 22.19 2.69
N ALA A 150 1.44 22.66 3.75
CA ALA A 150 2.44 21.88 4.46
C ALA A 150 1.97 21.60 5.90
N PHE A 151 2.07 20.35 6.35
CA PHE A 151 1.67 19.94 7.69
C PHE A 151 2.65 18.92 8.28
N GLU A 152 2.52 18.69 9.59
CA GLU A 152 3.41 17.78 10.33
C GLU A 152 3.06 16.31 10.07
N GLY A 153 4.09 15.54 9.72
CA GLY A 153 4.07 14.09 9.56
C GLY A 153 5.50 13.59 9.40
N LEU A 154 5.81 12.43 9.96
CA LEU A 154 7.13 11.79 9.85
C LEU A 154 7.25 11.01 8.55
N ASP A 155 6.17 10.32 8.18
CA ASP A 155 6.09 9.49 6.98
C ASP A 155 4.69 9.61 6.36
N LEU A 156 4.64 9.66 5.03
CA LEU A 156 3.41 9.60 4.23
C LEU A 156 3.09 8.14 3.95
N GLN A 157 1.83 7.75 4.00
CA GLN A 157 1.41 6.38 3.68
C GLN A 157 0.55 6.34 2.41
N ASP A 158 -0.56 7.09 2.41
CA ASP A 158 -1.51 7.10 1.31
C ASP A 158 -2.44 8.31 1.40
N VAL A 159 -3.19 8.58 0.33
CA VAL A 159 -4.27 9.57 0.30
C VAL A 159 -5.55 8.96 -0.30
N GLN A 160 -6.69 9.41 0.23
CA GLN A 160 -8.02 9.12 -0.31
C GLN A 160 -8.82 10.42 -0.35
N ALA A 161 -9.39 10.75 -1.51
CA ALA A 161 -10.14 11.99 -1.71
C ALA A 161 -11.60 11.73 -2.08
N ASP A 162 -12.40 12.78 -1.93
CA ASP A 162 -13.80 12.83 -2.33
C ASP A 162 -14.13 14.22 -2.91
N ALA A 163 -15.42 14.49 -3.14
CA ALA A 163 -15.86 15.79 -3.65
C ALA A 163 -15.61 16.97 -2.68
N ASN A 164 -15.38 16.71 -1.39
CA ASN A 164 -15.32 17.72 -0.33
C ASN A 164 -13.90 17.98 0.18
N GLY A 165 -12.91 17.17 -0.21
CA GLY A 165 -11.53 17.30 0.26
C GLY A 165 -10.72 16.00 0.16
N VAL A 166 -9.75 15.83 1.06
CA VAL A 166 -8.84 14.67 1.09
C VAL A 166 -8.54 14.22 2.53
N VAL A 167 -8.42 12.91 2.71
CA VAL A 167 -7.86 12.27 3.90
C VAL A 167 -6.45 11.79 3.57
N VAL A 168 -5.50 12.12 4.44
CA VAL A 168 -4.10 11.69 4.34
C VAL A 168 -3.79 10.76 5.49
N LEU A 169 -3.13 9.63 5.19
CA LEU A 169 -2.60 8.70 6.19
C LEU A 169 -1.12 9.02 6.42
N VAL A 170 -0.76 9.33 7.66
CA VAL A 170 0.60 9.73 8.03
C VAL A 170 1.02 9.14 9.38
N THR A 171 2.33 8.95 9.57
CA THR A 171 2.88 8.65 10.90
C THR A 171 3.30 9.93 11.63
N ARG A 172 3.24 9.91 12.95
CA ARG A 172 3.68 10.99 13.85
C ARG A 172 4.43 10.46 15.04
N GLU A 173 5.19 11.31 15.73
CA GLU A 173 5.87 10.92 16.97
C GLU A 173 4.86 10.43 18.01
N GLY A 174 5.25 9.41 18.76
CA GLY A 174 4.53 8.90 19.92
C GLY A 174 5.51 8.63 21.06
N GLU A 175 4.97 8.14 22.17
CA GLU A 175 5.75 7.87 23.39
C GLU A 175 5.90 6.36 23.59
N CYS A 176 7.14 5.90 23.77
CA CYS A 176 7.40 4.50 24.13
C CYS A 176 7.19 4.23 25.62
N GLY A 177 7.30 5.25 26.47
CA GLY A 177 7.31 5.07 27.92
C GLY A 177 8.60 4.41 28.44
N ASP A 178 8.64 4.16 29.75
CA ASP A 178 9.81 3.61 30.46
C ASP A 178 9.71 2.09 30.74
N GLY A 179 8.69 1.42 30.17
CA GLY A 179 8.47 -0.02 30.33
C GLY A 179 9.65 -0.86 29.81
N PRO A 180 10.05 -1.95 30.48
CA PRO A 180 11.17 -2.76 30.02
C PRO A 180 10.75 -3.71 28.88
N LEU A 181 11.60 -3.82 27.86
CA LEU A 181 11.48 -4.85 26.82
C LEU A 181 12.08 -6.18 27.31
N CYS A 182 11.46 -7.29 26.93
CA CYS A 182 12.01 -8.63 27.23
C CYS A 182 13.24 -8.96 26.37
N GLY A 183 13.41 -8.26 25.25
CA GLY A 183 14.58 -8.36 24.38
C GLY A 183 14.57 -7.27 23.30
N GLY A 184 15.67 -7.16 22.56
CA GLY A 184 15.83 -6.17 21.49
C GLY A 184 16.32 -4.80 21.97
N GLU A 185 16.53 -3.90 21.02
CA GLU A 185 16.88 -2.50 21.28
C GLU A 185 15.64 -1.62 21.16
N SER A 186 15.55 -0.61 22.02
CA SER A 186 14.49 0.39 21.93
C SER A 186 14.58 1.13 20.59
N SER A 187 13.44 1.28 19.92
CA SER A 187 13.31 2.11 18.72
C SER A 187 12.14 3.08 18.88
N PRO A 188 12.06 4.17 18.09
CA PRO A 188 10.98 5.15 18.20
C PRO A 188 9.59 4.53 18.07
N CYS A 189 8.66 4.92 18.94
CA CYS A 189 7.27 4.49 18.91
C CYS A 189 6.44 5.59 18.27
N ASN A 190 6.11 5.43 17.00
CA ASN A 190 5.31 6.37 16.24
C ASN A 190 3.84 5.99 16.28
N THR A 191 2.96 6.94 15.98
CA THR A 191 1.52 6.76 15.88
C THR A 191 1.07 6.92 14.44
N MET A 192 -0.03 6.27 14.05
CA MET A 192 -0.62 6.39 12.71
C MET A 192 -1.87 7.27 12.80
N HIS A 193 -2.03 8.21 11.86
CA HIS A 193 -3.09 9.21 11.88
C HIS A 193 -3.76 9.35 10.51
N LEU A 194 -5.08 9.48 10.54
CA LEU A 194 -5.88 10.01 9.45
C LEU A 194 -6.08 11.52 9.68
N VAL A 195 -5.71 12.33 8.69
CA VAL A 195 -5.87 13.78 8.73
C VAL A 195 -6.74 14.23 7.56
N ARG A 196 -7.85 14.89 7.85
CA ARG A 196 -8.79 15.38 6.83
C ARG A 196 -8.57 16.85 6.55
N PHE A 197 -8.49 17.20 5.28
CA PHE A 197 -8.51 18.57 4.77
C PHE A 197 -9.74 18.79 3.89
N ASP A 198 -10.33 19.98 3.97
CA ASP A 198 -11.35 20.42 3.01
C ASP A 198 -10.73 20.92 1.70
N ASN A 199 -11.57 21.21 0.70
CA ASN A 199 -11.12 21.75 -0.60
C ASN A 199 -10.44 23.14 -0.51
N ASP A 200 -10.64 23.89 0.58
CA ASP A 200 -9.97 25.17 0.82
C ASP A 200 -8.60 24.99 1.50
N GLY A 201 -8.26 23.75 1.89
CA GLY A 201 -7.00 23.39 2.53
C GLY A 201 -7.00 23.51 4.04
N ASN A 202 -8.16 23.67 4.67
CA ASN A 202 -8.26 23.70 6.13
C ASN A 202 -8.31 22.28 6.67
N GLN A 203 -7.51 22.00 7.71
CA GLN A 203 -7.65 20.76 8.47
C GLN A 203 -9.01 20.75 9.18
N VAL A 204 -9.83 19.74 8.89
CA VAL A 204 -11.18 19.58 9.44
C VAL A 204 -11.15 18.74 10.71
N TRP A 205 -10.46 17.60 10.65
CA TRP A 205 -10.28 16.70 11.79
C TRP A 205 -8.99 15.91 11.64
N GLU A 206 -8.57 15.31 12.75
CA GLU A 206 -7.46 14.36 12.84
C GLU A 206 -7.86 13.23 13.78
N ARG A 207 -7.51 12.01 13.40
CA ARG A 207 -7.77 10.81 14.20
C ARG A 207 -6.55 9.90 14.19
N GLN A 208 -6.01 9.65 15.38
CA GLN A 208 -5.08 8.56 15.59
C GLN A 208 -5.81 7.21 15.42
N VAL A 209 -5.22 6.31 14.63
CA VAL A 209 -5.72 4.94 14.38
C VAL A 209 -4.82 3.86 15.00
N THR A 210 -3.71 4.25 15.61
CA THR A 210 -3.00 3.50 16.69
C THR A 210 -3.61 3.81 18.06
N ASN A 211 -3.21 3.11 19.13
CA ASN A 211 -3.86 3.26 20.44
C ASN A 211 -2.99 3.89 21.55
N LEU A 212 -1.80 4.42 21.22
CA LEU A 212 -0.98 5.14 22.20
C LEU A 212 -1.70 6.39 22.72
N GLY A 213 -1.42 6.78 23.96
CA GLY A 213 -2.07 7.90 24.65
C GLY A 213 -3.01 7.43 25.76
N ASP A 214 -3.67 8.38 26.43
CA ASP A 214 -4.58 8.13 27.56
C ASP A 214 -3.97 7.25 28.69
N GLY A 215 -2.65 7.33 28.86
CA GLY A 215 -1.90 6.57 29.86
C GLY A 215 -1.43 5.18 29.39
N LEU A 216 -1.53 4.90 28.08
CA LEU A 216 -0.92 3.75 27.42
C LEU A 216 0.26 4.21 26.56
N ASP A 217 1.47 3.85 26.97
CA ASP A 217 2.69 4.11 26.21
C ASP A 217 3.10 2.86 25.40
N GLY A 218 4.03 3.04 24.44
CA GLY A 218 4.43 1.98 23.51
C GLY A 218 4.97 0.70 24.15
N TYR A 219 5.55 0.76 25.35
CA TYR A 219 6.09 -0.39 26.09
C TYR A 219 5.18 -0.86 27.23
N ASP A 220 3.91 -0.46 27.21
CA ASP A 220 2.86 -1.04 28.04
C ASP A 220 2.17 -2.19 27.31
N ASP A 221 1.60 -3.14 28.05
CA ASP A 221 0.85 -4.27 27.47
C ASP A 221 -0.37 -3.81 26.66
N GLY A 222 -0.56 -4.38 25.46
CA GLY A 222 -1.70 -4.04 24.60
C GLY A 222 -1.53 -2.78 23.76
N ALA A 223 -0.37 -2.12 23.78
CA ALA A 223 -0.04 -1.03 22.89
C ALA A 223 0.00 -1.47 21.41
N ARG A 224 -0.39 -0.54 20.54
CA ARG A 224 -0.48 -0.63 19.09
C ARG A 224 0.12 0.63 18.52
N PHE A 225 1.25 0.51 17.84
CA PHE A 225 2.02 1.66 17.36
C PHE A 225 2.86 1.29 16.14
N VAL A 226 3.46 2.28 15.50
CA VAL A 226 4.40 2.08 14.39
C VAL A 226 5.81 2.08 14.98
N TRP A 227 6.56 1.00 14.80
CA TRP A 227 7.93 0.88 15.34
C TRP A 227 8.98 1.15 14.26
N TRP A 228 10.19 0.59 14.39
CA TRP A 228 11.24 0.76 13.37
C TRP A 228 10.88 0.13 12.02
N TYR A 229 10.01 -0.89 12.01
CA TYR A 229 9.45 -1.45 10.80
C TYR A 229 8.18 -0.68 10.39
N GLN A 230 8.35 0.37 9.60
CA GLN A 230 7.22 1.15 9.09
C GLN A 230 6.58 0.45 7.89
N HIS A 231 5.70 -0.51 8.15
CA HIS A 231 4.97 -1.17 7.07
C HIS A 231 3.98 -0.22 6.43
N HIS A 232 4.05 -0.11 5.11
CA HIS A 232 3.27 0.86 4.36
C HIS A 232 1.77 0.62 4.50
N GLY A 233 1.05 1.68 4.87
CA GLY A 233 -0.39 1.69 5.00
C GLY A 233 -1.12 2.05 3.70
N ARG A 234 -2.39 1.65 3.61
CA ARG A 234 -3.30 1.96 2.49
C ARG A 234 -4.66 2.44 2.98
N LEU A 235 -5.29 3.27 2.15
CA LEU A 235 -6.63 3.79 2.37
C LEU A 235 -7.64 3.23 1.38
N ALA A 236 -8.87 3.02 1.87
CA ALA A 236 -10.06 2.81 1.06
C ALA A 236 -11.25 3.56 1.68
N THR A 237 -12.32 3.75 0.90
CA THR A 237 -13.57 4.36 1.39
C THR A 237 -14.77 3.65 0.78
N ASP A 238 -15.82 3.51 1.59
CA ASP A 238 -17.15 3.05 1.16
C ASP A 238 -18.04 4.23 0.69
N GLY A 239 -17.53 5.46 0.75
CA GLY A 239 -18.25 6.71 0.47
C GLY A 239 -18.80 7.42 1.70
N GLU A 240 -18.87 6.75 2.85
CA GLU A 240 -19.32 7.30 4.14
C GLU A 240 -18.19 7.33 5.19
N ASN A 241 -17.35 6.31 5.17
CA ASN A 241 -16.26 6.03 6.09
C ASN A 241 -14.92 5.90 5.33
N TYR A 242 -13.83 6.09 6.06
CA TYR A 242 -12.47 5.87 5.59
C TYR A 242 -11.82 4.74 6.39
N ALA A 243 -11.32 3.73 5.69
CA ALA A 243 -10.59 2.62 6.28
C ALA A 243 -9.08 2.81 6.07
N ALA A 244 -8.31 2.59 7.14
CA ALA A 244 -6.86 2.51 7.12
C ALA A 244 -6.41 1.10 7.46
N TYR A 245 -5.66 0.48 6.57
CA TYR A 245 -5.05 -0.83 6.77
C TYR A 245 -3.53 -0.70 6.68
N PHE A 246 -2.83 -1.11 7.73
CA PHE A 246 -1.39 -0.84 7.89
C PHE A 246 -0.74 -1.84 8.86
N GLY A 247 0.57 -2.03 8.74
CA GLY A 247 1.30 -2.85 9.72
C GLY A 247 1.50 -2.14 11.06
N VAL A 248 1.50 -2.91 12.14
CA VAL A 248 1.50 -2.41 13.52
C VAL A 248 2.41 -3.26 14.41
N ALA A 249 3.06 -2.61 15.36
CA ALA A 249 3.71 -3.25 16.51
C ALA A 249 2.69 -3.50 17.63
N ILE A 250 2.80 -4.66 18.26
CA ILE A 250 1.87 -5.19 19.25
C ILE A 250 2.69 -5.56 20.47
N THR A 251 2.47 -4.88 21.59
CA THR A 251 3.05 -5.34 22.86
C THR A 251 2.19 -6.38 23.54
N VAL A 252 2.85 -7.37 24.11
CA VAL A 252 2.25 -8.41 24.96
C VAL A 252 3.09 -8.55 26.23
N ALA A 253 2.44 -8.49 27.39
CA ALA A 253 3.09 -8.71 28.67
C ALA A 253 3.72 -10.11 28.77
N ASN A 254 4.99 -10.15 29.15
CA ASN A 254 5.73 -11.37 29.45
C ASN A 254 6.50 -11.20 30.76
N GLY A 255 5.81 -11.44 31.87
CA GLY A 255 6.36 -11.23 33.21
C GLY A 255 6.44 -9.75 33.56
N ASP A 256 7.65 -9.28 33.89
CA ASP A 256 7.92 -7.90 34.29
C ASP A 256 8.33 -7.00 33.10
N CYS A 257 8.21 -7.51 31.86
CA CYS A 257 8.56 -6.82 30.61
C CYS A 257 7.52 -7.09 29.52
N VAL A 258 7.66 -6.43 28.36
CA VAL A 258 6.83 -6.68 27.17
C VAL A 258 7.65 -7.27 26.02
N ASP A 259 7.04 -8.20 25.29
CA ASP A 259 7.49 -8.62 23.96
C ASP A 259 6.79 -7.74 22.91
N ILE A 260 7.51 -7.39 21.85
CA ILE A 260 6.95 -6.67 20.70
C ILE A 260 6.81 -7.66 19.54
N HIS A 261 5.57 -7.85 19.10
CA HIS A 261 5.22 -8.60 17.90
C HIS A 261 4.85 -7.65 16.77
N GLN A 262 5.03 -8.10 15.54
CA GLN A 262 4.58 -7.38 14.35
C GLN A 262 3.31 -8.05 13.82
N GLY A 263 2.36 -7.24 13.38
CA GLY A 263 1.25 -7.69 12.57
C GLY A 263 0.70 -6.53 11.74
N ASP A 264 -0.59 -6.58 11.42
CA ASP A 264 -1.33 -5.47 10.83
C ASP A 264 -2.60 -5.15 11.61
N ARG A 265 -3.20 -4.02 11.25
CA ARG A 265 -4.38 -3.45 11.88
C ARG A 265 -5.24 -2.77 10.82
N MET A 266 -6.54 -2.91 10.96
CA MET A 266 -7.52 -2.16 10.16
C MET A 266 -8.43 -1.36 11.08
N GLN A 267 -8.55 -0.06 10.81
CA GLN A 267 -9.45 0.85 11.54
C GLN A 267 -10.28 1.66 10.56
N VAL A 268 -11.53 1.93 10.95
CA VAL A 268 -12.47 2.71 10.16
C VAL A 268 -12.85 3.97 10.93
N VAL A 269 -12.91 5.10 10.23
CA VAL A 269 -13.42 6.36 10.77
C VAL A 269 -14.58 6.89 9.93
N ASP A 270 -15.55 7.52 10.58
CA ASP A 270 -16.65 8.21 9.89
C ASP A 270 -16.19 9.54 9.26
N ALA A 271 -17.10 10.20 8.54
CA ALA A 271 -16.87 11.50 7.93
C ALA A 271 -16.49 12.63 8.91
N ASP A 272 -16.78 12.47 10.21
CA ASP A 272 -16.43 13.41 11.28
C ASP A 272 -15.11 13.02 12.00
N GLY A 273 -14.46 11.94 11.57
CA GLY A 273 -13.20 11.45 12.13
C GLY A 273 -13.36 10.67 13.45
N ASN A 274 -14.53 10.10 13.73
CA ASN A 274 -14.73 9.20 14.87
C ASN A 274 -14.45 7.76 14.46
N LEU A 275 -13.81 6.98 15.33
CA LEU A 275 -13.66 5.54 15.12
C LEU A 275 -15.04 4.88 15.09
N VAL A 276 -15.23 3.99 14.11
CA VAL A 276 -16.46 3.24 13.91
C VAL A 276 -16.20 1.75 14.18
N ASP A 277 -17.15 1.10 14.85
CA ASP A 277 -17.20 -0.35 14.99
C ASP A 277 -17.69 -0.96 13.66
N HIS A 278 -16.78 -1.06 12.70
CA HIS A 278 -17.05 -1.62 11.37
C HIS A 278 -16.79 -3.13 11.38
N ALA A 279 -17.61 -3.90 10.65
CA ALA A 279 -17.52 -5.37 10.63
C ALA A 279 -16.13 -5.88 10.18
N ASP A 280 -15.48 -5.17 9.27
CA ASP A 280 -14.15 -5.52 8.76
C ASP A 280 -12.99 -4.95 9.60
N SER A 281 -13.27 -4.18 10.65
CA SER A 281 -12.22 -3.60 11.50
C SER A 281 -11.66 -4.63 12.47
N PHE A 282 -10.35 -4.62 12.67
CA PHE A 282 -9.68 -5.53 13.58
C PHE A 282 -8.44 -4.92 14.22
N GLU A 283 -8.11 -5.43 15.41
CA GLU A 283 -6.98 -4.95 16.20
C GLU A 283 -5.64 -5.55 15.76
N VAL A 284 -5.68 -6.79 15.26
CA VAL A 284 -4.54 -7.61 14.82
C VAL A 284 -5.01 -8.58 13.71
N GLY A 285 -4.41 -8.52 12.52
CA GLY A 285 -4.68 -9.45 11.40
C GLY A 285 -3.46 -10.31 11.07
N CYS A 286 -2.83 -10.12 9.90
CA CYS A 286 -1.67 -10.89 9.49
C CYS A 286 -0.47 -10.66 10.41
N SER A 287 0.18 -11.75 10.82
CA SER A 287 1.44 -11.67 11.57
C SER A 287 2.59 -11.28 10.65
N HIS A 288 3.53 -10.47 11.12
CA HIS A 288 4.71 -10.04 10.36
C HIS A 288 4.43 -9.67 8.89
N SER A 289 3.37 -8.89 8.67
CA SER A 289 3.04 -8.38 7.34
C SER A 289 4.01 -7.27 6.94
N TRP A 290 4.43 -7.22 5.67
CA TRP A 290 5.23 -6.12 5.11
C TRP A 290 4.61 -5.42 3.90
N THR A 291 3.51 -5.94 3.37
CA THR A 291 2.66 -5.22 2.42
C THR A 291 1.22 -5.39 2.88
N THR A 292 0.45 -4.30 2.87
CA THR A 292 -0.98 -4.30 3.21
C THR A 292 -1.75 -3.59 2.12
N ARG A 293 -2.78 -4.23 1.56
CA ARG A 293 -3.57 -3.71 0.43
C ARG A 293 -5.05 -3.84 0.74
N ILE A 294 -5.82 -2.82 0.38
CA ILE A 294 -7.24 -2.69 0.70
C ILE A 294 -8.00 -2.09 -0.47
N VAL A 295 -9.22 -2.58 -0.71
CA VAL A 295 -10.19 -2.00 -1.65
C VAL A 295 -11.59 -2.12 -1.07
N TRP A 296 -12.48 -1.19 -1.38
CA TRP A 296 -13.90 -1.31 -1.05
C TRP A 296 -14.61 -2.17 -2.10
N ASP A 297 -15.30 -3.21 -1.65
CA ASP A 297 -16.22 -4.01 -2.47
C ASP A 297 -17.68 -3.60 -2.18
N PRO A 298 -18.30 -2.82 -3.08
CA PRO A 298 -19.67 -2.38 -2.89
C PRO A 298 -20.72 -3.46 -3.12
N SER A 299 -20.35 -4.55 -3.80
CA SER A 299 -21.28 -5.66 -4.06
C SER A 299 -21.49 -6.50 -2.81
N GLN A 300 -20.51 -6.49 -1.92
CA GLN A 300 -20.50 -7.21 -0.65
C GLN A 300 -20.57 -6.30 0.58
N GLU A 301 -20.48 -4.98 0.38
CA GLU A 301 -20.44 -3.98 1.45
C GLU A 301 -19.31 -4.27 2.46
N THR A 302 -18.12 -4.62 1.95
CA THR A 302 -16.94 -4.98 2.76
C THR A 302 -15.65 -4.36 2.21
N PHE A 303 -14.71 -4.08 3.10
CA PHE A 303 -13.32 -3.79 2.74
C PHE A 303 -12.56 -5.10 2.51
N ALA A 304 -12.27 -5.41 1.26
CA ALA A 304 -11.42 -6.53 0.90
C ALA A 304 -9.95 -6.18 1.14
N MET A 305 -9.20 -7.11 1.73
CA MET A 305 -7.83 -6.88 2.17
C MET A 305 -6.93 -8.07 1.87
N VAL A 306 -5.67 -7.77 1.53
CA VAL A 306 -4.61 -8.78 1.45
C VAL A 306 -3.31 -8.27 2.05
N CYS A 307 -2.50 -9.19 2.56
CA CYS A 307 -1.17 -8.94 3.11
C CYS A 307 -0.15 -9.93 2.52
N ALA A 308 1.11 -9.52 2.37
CA ALA A 308 2.23 -10.48 2.32
C ALA A 308 2.80 -10.65 3.73
N THR A 309 3.00 -11.89 4.15
CA THR A 309 3.34 -12.27 5.54
C THR A 309 4.36 -13.39 5.59
N ASP A 310 5.24 -13.40 6.60
CA ASP A 310 6.22 -14.48 6.82
C ASP A 310 5.59 -15.72 7.45
N ASN A 311 4.37 -15.59 7.95
CA ASN A 311 3.60 -16.67 8.52
C ASN A 311 3.21 -17.64 7.40
N GLU A 312 4.03 -18.67 7.23
CA GLU A 312 4.00 -19.61 6.11
C GLU A 312 4.35 -18.98 4.75
N CYS A 313 4.90 -17.76 4.73
CA CYS A 313 5.36 -17.05 3.54
C CYS A 313 4.35 -17.06 2.40
N ARG A 314 3.26 -16.32 2.60
CA ARG A 314 2.07 -16.35 1.74
C ARG A 314 1.50 -14.96 1.51
N ILE A 315 0.66 -14.86 0.49
CA ILE A 315 -0.35 -13.80 0.42
C ILE A 315 -1.58 -14.30 1.18
N ALA A 316 -2.10 -13.50 2.10
CA ALA A 316 -3.24 -13.87 2.95
C ALA A 316 -4.29 -12.77 3.04
N GLN A 317 -5.53 -13.16 3.26
CA GLN A 317 -6.59 -12.29 3.74
C GLN A 317 -6.54 -12.27 5.29
N PRO A 318 -6.62 -11.10 5.95
CA PRO A 318 -6.44 -11.00 7.40
C PRO A 318 -7.67 -11.46 8.21
N ASP A 319 -8.89 -11.25 7.70
CA ASP A 319 -10.13 -11.63 8.38
C ASP A 319 -11.24 -12.06 7.37
N PRO A 320 -11.78 -13.29 7.46
CA PRO A 320 -11.18 -14.42 8.17
C PRO A 320 -9.77 -14.71 7.62
N TYR A 321 -8.90 -15.23 8.49
CA TYR A 321 -7.52 -15.48 8.11
C TYR A 321 -7.42 -16.65 7.12
N GLU A 322 -7.14 -16.35 5.85
CA GLU A 322 -7.11 -17.34 4.77
C GLU A 322 -5.89 -17.14 3.84
N THR A 323 -5.28 -18.24 3.40
CA THR A 323 -4.22 -18.20 2.37
C THR A 323 -4.85 -17.90 1.02
N VAL A 324 -4.43 -16.81 0.39
CA VAL A 324 -4.74 -16.47 -1.00
C VAL A 324 -3.75 -17.14 -1.95
N ALA A 325 -2.45 -17.06 -1.63
CA ALA A 325 -1.39 -17.64 -2.46
C ALA A 325 -0.27 -18.22 -1.59
N GLU A 326 0.14 -19.45 -1.87
CA GLU A 326 1.30 -20.08 -1.22
C GLU A 326 2.61 -19.56 -1.83
N GLY A 327 3.59 -19.24 -0.98
CA GLY A 327 4.93 -18.86 -1.39
C GLY A 327 6.01 -19.57 -0.57
N THR A 328 7.22 -19.04 -0.61
CA THR A 328 8.38 -19.54 0.13
C THR A 328 9.09 -18.46 0.95
N CYS A 329 9.74 -18.85 2.05
CA CYS A 329 10.50 -17.93 2.90
C CYS A 329 11.92 -17.70 2.36
N ASP A 330 12.03 -17.07 1.19
CA ASP A 330 13.31 -16.76 0.53
C ASP A 330 13.68 -15.28 0.54
N GLY A 331 12.83 -14.44 1.15
CA GLY A 331 13.01 -12.99 1.23
C GLY A 331 12.65 -12.22 -0.04
N THR A 332 11.99 -12.87 -1.01
CA THR A 332 11.61 -12.23 -2.28
C THR A 332 10.10 -12.14 -2.50
N LEU A 333 9.30 -12.58 -1.52
CA LEU A 333 7.85 -12.51 -1.59
C LEU A 333 7.39 -11.06 -1.43
N PHE A 334 6.56 -10.59 -2.36
CA PHE A 334 6.01 -9.24 -2.35
C PHE A 334 4.54 -9.23 -2.72
N GLY A 335 3.72 -8.50 -1.95
CA GLY A 335 2.32 -8.23 -2.26
C GLY A 335 2.18 -6.94 -3.06
N GLY A 336 1.73 -7.08 -4.30
CA GLY A 336 1.48 -5.99 -5.25
C GLY A 336 0.25 -5.19 -4.86
N ASP A 337 -0.83 -5.22 -5.61
CA ASP A 337 -2.09 -4.58 -5.21
C ASP A 337 -3.28 -5.52 -5.43
N LEU A 338 -4.45 -5.06 -4.97
CA LEU A 338 -5.72 -5.77 -5.01
C LEU A 338 -6.74 -4.95 -5.80
N VAL A 339 -7.48 -5.61 -6.70
CA VAL A 339 -8.58 -4.99 -7.46
C VAL A 339 -9.82 -5.88 -7.46
N LEU A 340 -10.99 -5.27 -7.64
CA LEU A 340 -12.23 -6.02 -7.86
C LEU A 340 -12.21 -6.70 -9.23
N ALA A 341 -12.67 -7.94 -9.28
CA ALA A 341 -12.94 -8.62 -10.54
C ALA A 341 -14.26 -8.13 -11.15
N SER A 342 -14.38 -8.15 -12.48
CA SER A 342 -15.62 -7.75 -13.17
C SER A 342 -16.63 -8.89 -13.31
N ASP A 343 -16.26 -10.13 -13.01
CA ASP A 343 -17.09 -11.32 -13.17
C ASP A 343 -17.85 -11.74 -11.91
N GLY A 344 -17.76 -10.97 -10.82
CA GLY A 344 -18.48 -11.24 -9.58
C GLY A 344 -17.81 -10.65 -8.34
N PRO A 345 -18.20 -11.10 -7.13
CA PRO A 345 -17.64 -10.68 -5.84
C PRO A 345 -16.23 -11.25 -5.57
N ARG A 346 -15.39 -11.24 -6.60
CA ARG A 346 -14.03 -11.78 -6.59
C ARG A 346 -13.01 -10.68 -6.67
N TYR A 347 -11.77 -11.06 -6.42
CA TYR A 347 -10.67 -10.14 -6.44
C TYR A 347 -9.48 -10.69 -7.21
N TRP A 348 -8.73 -9.79 -7.83
CA TRP A 348 -7.40 -10.09 -8.33
C TRP A 348 -6.37 -9.44 -7.43
N THR A 349 -5.36 -10.21 -7.02
CA THR A 349 -4.15 -9.66 -6.41
C THR A 349 -2.95 -9.95 -7.29
N ALA A 350 -2.11 -8.93 -7.48
CA ALA A 350 -0.77 -9.13 -8.04
C ALA A 350 0.21 -9.43 -6.90
N TRP A 351 1.17 -10.31 -7.17
CA TRP A 351 2.25 -10.59 -6.24
C TRP A 351 3.48 -11.07 -7.01
N SER A 352 4.65 -11.06 -6.37
CA SER A 352 5.86 -11.64 -6.95
C SER A 352 6.65 -12.48 -5.97
N GLN A 353 7.40 -13.44 -6.51
CA GLN A 353 8.42 -14.18 -5.77
C GLN A 353 9.45 -14.78 -6.73
N GLY A 354 10.73 -14.71 -6.35
CA GLY A 354 11.84 -15.21 -7.15
C GLY A 354 12.04 -14.45 -8.46
N GLY A 355 11.62 -13.18 -8.51
CA GLY A 355 11.65 -12.37 -9.73
C GLY A 355 10.60 -12.77 -10.76
N GLN A 356 9.45 -13.31 -10.32
CA GLN A 356 8.32 -13.64 -11.18
C GLN A 356 7.05 -13.02 -10.64
N VAL A 357 6.34 -12.30 -11.52
CA VAL A 357 5.02 -11.71 -11.24
C VAL A 357 3.93 -12.75 -11.47
N ARG A 358 2.89 -12.72 -10.64
CA ARG A 358 1.72 -13.59 -10.70
C ARG A 358 0.45 -12.80 -10.42
N LEU A 359 -0.66 -13.30 -10.93
CA LEU A 359 -2.01 -12.81 -10.65
C LEU A 359 -2.82 -13.94 -10.03
N GLU A 360 -3.43 -13.68 -8.88
CA GLU A 360 -4.32 -14.62 -8.21
C GLU A 360 -5.73 -14.06 -8.21
N HIS A 361 -6.65 -14.81 -8.80
CA HIS A 361 -8.07 -14.55 -8.75
C HIS A 361 -8.64 -15.32 -7.58
N PHE A 362 -9.12 -14.64 -6.54
CA PHE A 362 -9.52 -15.32 -5.31
C PHE A 362 -10.97 -15.05 -4.87
N GLU A 363 -11.53 -16.20 -4.49
CA GLU A 363 -12.67 -16.63 -3.68
C GLU A 363 -12.39 -18.15 -3.49
N PRO A 364 -13.03 -18.91 -2.57
CA PRO A 364 -12.71 -20.33 -2.39
C PRO A 364 -12.68 -21.14 -3.71
N GLY A 365 -11.49 -21.61 -4.12
CA GLY A 365 -11.27 -22.35 -5.38
C GLY A 365 -10.85 -21.52 -6.60
N GLY A 366 -10.30 -20.32 -6.37
CA GLY A 366 -9.83 -19.36 -7.36
C GLY A 366 -8.76 -19.83 -8.36
N ALA A 367 -8.47 -18.98 -9.35
CA ALA A 367 -7.55 -19.26 -10.45
C ALA A 367 -6.22 -18.51 -10.28
N SER A 368 -5.11 -19.18 -10.59
CA SER A 368 -3.78 -18.58 -10.66
C SER A 368 -3.36 -18.36 -12.11
N VAL A 369 -2.85 -17.18 -12.42
CA VAL A 369 -2.34 -16.80 -13.75
C VAL A 369 -0.86 -16.44 -13.64
N ASP A 370 -0.05 -17.12 -14.46
CA ASP A 370 1.36 -16.77 -14.70
C ASP A 370 1.43 -15.96 -16.01
N PRO A 371 1.62 -14.63 -15.95
CA PRO A 371 1.75 -13.79 -17.14
C PRO A 371 3.09 -13.97 -17.87
N GLY A 372 4.06 -14.71 -17.31
CA GLY A 372 5.39 -14.90 -17.87
C GLY A 372 6.29 -13.66 -17.76
N ILE A 373 6.06 -12.82 -16.74
CA ILE A 373 6.80 -11.57 -16.49
C ILE A 373 7.90 -11.84 -15.45
N GLU A 374 9.14 -11.58 -15.83
CA GLU A 374 10.31 -11.65 -14.94
C GLU A 374 10.58 -10.29 -14.30
N ALA A 375 9.93 -10.01 -13.18
CA ALA A 375 10.09 -8.77 -12.41
C ALA A 375 9.77 -9.00 -10.92
N ALA A 376 10.09 -8.02 -10.10
CA ALA A 376 9.66 -7.93 -8.70
C ALA A 376 8.68 -6.76 -8.53
N HIS A 377 8.02 -6.73 -7.37
CA HIS A 377 7.24 -5.57 -6.90
C HIS A 377 6.16 -5.07 -7.88
N PRO A 378 5.27 -5.96 -8.37
CA PRO A 378 4.25 -5.57 -9.34
C PRO A 378 3.21 -4.63 -8.71
N HIS A 379 2.65 -3.74 -9.51
CA HIS A 379 1.48 -2.94 -9.15
C HIS A 379 0.25 -3.45 -9.89
N LEU A 380 -0.92 -3.28 -9.28
CA LEU A 380 -2.20 -3.64 -9.88
C LEU A 380 -3.25 -2.56 -9.60
N VAL A 381 -4.01 -2.18 -10.61
CA VAL A 381 -5.02 -1.13 -10.47
C VAL A 381 -6.17 -1.33 -11.41
N THR A 382 -7.38 -1.03 -10.94
CA THR A 382 -8.59 -1.04 -11.77
C THR A 382 -8.42 -0.08 -12.94
N TYR A 383 -8.72 -0.55 -14.15
CA TYR A 383 -8.59 0.24 -15.37
C TYR A 383 -9.88 0.21 -16.18
N GLY A 384 -10.70 1.25 -15.98
CA GLY A 384 -12.09 1.25 -16.45
C GLY A 384 -12.93 0.19 -15.73
N SER A 385 -14.01 -0.25 -16.37
CA SER A 385 -15.01 -1.14 -15.73
C SER A 385 -14.79 -2.64 -15.93
N THR A 386 -13.92 -3.03 -16.87
CA THR A 386 -13.74 -4.43 -17.28
C THR A 386 -12.29 -4.86 -17.39
N HIS A 387 -11.35 -3.97 -17.06
CA HIS A 387 -9.94 -4.27 -17.14
C HIS A 387 -9.22 -3.91 -15.85
N MET A 388 -8.06 -4.51 -15.70
CA MET A 388 -7.05 -4.15 -14.72
C MET A 388 -5.74 -3.89 -15.45
N LEU A 389 -4.91 -3.03 -14.86
CA LEU A 389 -3.59 -2.73 -15.36
C LEU A 389 -2.54 -3.34 -14.44
N LEU A 390 -1.78 -4.30 -14.95
CA LEU A 390 -0.62 -4.88 -14.29
C LEU A 390 0.62 -4.09 -14.72
N VAL A 391 1.37 -3.55 -13.76
CA VAL A 391 2.56 -2.73 -13.99
C VAL A 391 3.76 -3.34 -13.26
N TRP A 392 4.95 -3.25 -13.84
CA TRP A 392 6.20 -3.74 -13.24
C TRP A 392 7.39 -2.89 -13.68
N GLU A 393 8.44 -2.86 -12.86
CA GLU A 393 9.73 -2.23 -13.18
C GLU A 393 10.36 -2.86 -14.45
N ASP A 394 10.82 -2.01 -15.37
CA ASP A 394 11.65 -2.42 -16.51
C ASP A 394 12.73 -1.36 -16.79
N GLY A 395 13.96 -1.65 -16.38
CA GLY A 395 15.09 -0.74 -16.58
C GLY A 395 15.00 0.51 -15.70
N ASP A 396 15.01 1.70 -16.32
CA ASP A 396 14.91 2.99 -15.60
C ASP A 396 13.44 3.48 -15.50
N GLY A 397 12.46 2.67 -15.91
CA GLY A 397 11.04 3.01 -15.90
C GLY A 397 10.17 1.78 -15.62
N MET A 398 8.94 1.81 -16.12
CA MET A 398 7.98 0.73 -15.94
C MET A 398 7.44 0.23 -17.27
N ARG A 399 6.98 -1.02 -17.28
CA ARG A 399 6.09 -1.56 -18.31
C ARG A 399 4.75 -1.90 -17.72
N ALA A 400 3.72 -1.81 -18.55
CA ALA A 400 2.38 -2.18 -18.17
C ALA A 400 1.69 -3.03 -19.23
N GLN A 401 0.77 -3.89 -18.78
CA GLN A 401 -0.07 -4.68 -19.65
C GLN A 401 -1.50 -4.68 -19.12
N VAL A 402 -2.45 -4.50 -20.04
CA VAL A 402 -3.88 -4.56 -19.71
C VAL A 402 -4.30 -6.02 -19.64
N HIS A 403 -5.08 -6.36 -18.62
CA HIS A 403 -5.72 -7.66 -18.46
C HIS A 403 -7.23 -7.48 -18.33
N ASP A 404 -7.99 -8.44 -18.84
CA ASP A 404 -9.43 -8.54 -18.56
C ASP A 404 -9.62 -8.84 -17.06
N SER A 405 -10.41 -8.02 -16.36
CA SER A 405 -10.59 -8.18 -14.91
C SER A 405 -11.53 -9.32 -14.54
N GLY A 406 -12.17 -9.99 -15.50
CA GLY A 406 -13.01 -11.17 -15.27
C GLY A 406 -12.27 -12.48 -15.49
N THR A 407 -11.31 -12.52 -16.43
CA THR A 407 -10.58 -13.76 -16.77
C THR A 407 -9.10 -13.72 -16.44
N GLY A 408 -8.50 -12.55 -16.30
CA GLY A 408 -7.05 -12.36 -16.18
C GLY A 408 -6.32 -12.47 -17.52
N ASP A 409 -7.03 -12.68 -18.63
CA ASP A 409 -6.42 -12.79 -19.95
C ASP A 409 -5.81 -11.45 -20.38
N VAL A 410 -4.69 -11.52 -21.08
CA VAL A 410 -4.01 -10.35 -21.64
C VAL A 410 -4.87 -9.67 -22.72
N VAL A 411 -5.00 -8.34 -22.62
CA VAL A 411 -5.68 -7.48 -23.59
C VAL A 411 -4.66 -6.54 -24.24
N GLY A 412 -4.21 -6.89 -25.46
CA GLY A 412 -3.24 -6.08 -26.20
C GLY A 412 -1.79 -6.32 -25.80
N GLU A 413 -0.89 -5.51 -26.36
CA GLU A 413 0.56 -5.61 -26.11
C GLU A 413 0.95 -4.80 -24.87
N ALA A 414 2.03 -5.20 -24.21
CA ALA A 414 2.62 -4.43 -23.13
C ALA A 414 3.23 -3.12 -23.66
N PHE A 415 3.12 -2.05 -22.90
CA PHE A 415 3.55 -0.69 -23.27
C PHE A 415 4.41 -0.06 -22.16
N ASP A 416 5.16 0.98 -22.53
CA ASP A 416 6.12 1.63 -21.64
C ASP A 416 5.45 2.77 -20.86
N ILE A 417 5.85 2.93 -19.59
CA ILE A 417 5.54 4.08 -18.73
C ILE A 417 6.89 4.67 -18.31
N ASP A 418 7.30 5.74 -18.98
CA ASP A 418 8.65 6.34 -18.87
C ASP A 418 8.83 7.22 -17.61
N VAL A 419 8.50 6.69 -16.43
CA VAL A 419 8.83 7.29 -15.13
C VAL A 419 9.40 6.23 -14.19
N PRO A 420 10.25 6.60 -13.21
CA PRO A 420 10.80 5.64 -12.24
C PRO A 420 9.71 4.92 -11.46
N ASP A 421 9.90 3.63 -11.25
CA ASP A 421 9.09 2.84 -10.32
C ASP A 421 9.48 3.16 -8.86
N HIS A 422 8.61 2.83 -7.91
CA HIS A 422 8.93 2.71 -6.50
C HIS A 422 8.16 1.52 -5.95
N ASP A 423 8.86 0.55 -5.38
CA ASP A 423 8.34 -0.77 -4.99
C ASP A 423 6.99 -0.70 -4.25
N TYR A 424 6.88 0.26 -3.33
CA TYR A 424 5.75 0.39 -2.41
C TYR A 424 4.82 1.58 -2.67
N GLN A 425 4.98 2.35 -3.75
CA GLN A 425 3.97 3.35 -4.11
C GLN A 425 2.77 2.63 -4.77
N ALA A 426 1.67 3.35 -5.03
CA ALA A 426 0.48 2.74 -5.62
C ALA A 426 -0.07 3.61 -6.74
N PHE A 427 -0.50 2.94 -7.82
CA PHE A 427 -1.35 3.55 -8.84
C PHE A 427 -2.75 3.78 -8.29
N LYS A 428 -3.47 4.79 -8.81
CA LYS A 428 -4.86 5.05 -8.45
C LYS A 428 -5.76 5.15 -9.68
N ALA A 429 -6.89 4.48 -9.59
CA ALA A 429 -7.96 4.55 -10.59
C ALA A 429 -8.78 5.84 -10.46
N TYR A 430 -9.32 6.29 -11.59
CA TYR A 430 -10.19 7.46 -11.70
C TYR A 430 -11.54 7.03 -12.30
N ASP A 431 -12.60 7.73 -11.95
CA ASP A 431 -13.96 7.44 -12.44
C ASP A 431 -14.10 7.59 -13.97
N ASP A 432 -13.22 8.35 -14.63
CA ASP A 432 -13.16 8.44 -16.09
C ASP A 432 -12.48 7.22 -16.75
N GLY A 433 -12.04 6.24 -15.97
CA GLY A 433 -11.33 5.05 -16.41
C GLY A 433 -9.83 5.25 -16.64
N SER A 434 -9.30 6.44 -16.35
CA SER A 434 -7.85 6.66 -16.35
C SER A 434 -7.21 6.17 -15.04
N VAL A 435 -5.88 6.06 -15.07
CA VAL A 435 -5.07 5.68 -13.92
C VAL A 435 -3.94 6.71 -13.78
N ALA A 436 -3.57 7.08 -12.55
CA ALA A 436 -2.41 7.93 -12.32
C ALA A 436 -1.43 7.34 -11.30
N TYR A 437 -0.16 7.69 -11.48
CA TYR A 437 0.96 7.35 -10.60
C TYR A 437 1.89 8.56 -10.42
N PRO A 438 2.22 8.95 -9.17
CA PRO A 438 3.20 9.99 -8.90
C PRO A 438 4.60 9.38 -8.77
N ALA A 439 5.51 9.81 -9.63
CA ALA A 439 6.91 9.37 -9.66
C ALA A 439 7.86 10.52 -9.35
N ALA A 440 9.04 10.19 -8.84
CA ALA A 440 10.09 11.18 -8.62
C ALA A 440 10.53 11.78 -9.96
N GLY A 441 10.53 13.12 -10.05
CA GLY A 441 11.01 13.85 -11.21
C GLY A 441 12.47 14.28 -11.07
N GLY A 442 12.80 15.36 -11.77
CA GLY A 442 14.08 16.07 -11.60
C GLY A 442 14.16 16.80 -10.26
N GLU A 443 15.17 17.68 -10.11
CA GLU A 443 15.36 18.45 -8.87
C GLU A 443 14.10 19.27 -8.51
N GLY A 444 13.36 18.83 -7.49
CA GLY A 444 12.17 19.52 -6.96
C GLY A 444 10.86 19.28 -7.73
N THR A 445 10.84 18.35 -8.69
CA THR A 445 9.64 18.05 -9.49
C THR A 445 9.09 16.66 -9.21
N ILE A 446 7.80 16.49 -9.48
CA ILE A 446 7.09 15.21 -9.46
C ILE A 446 6.58 14.96 -10.89
N GLN A 447 6.70 13.74 -11.38
CA GLN A 447 6.09 13.35 -12.65
C GLN A 447 4.79 12.61 -12.37
N ILE A 448 3.69 13.04 -12.97
CA ILE A 448 2.44 12.29 -12.97
C ILE A 448 2.37 11.49 -14.26
N ALA A 449 2.54 10.18 -14.14
CA ALA A 449 2.25 9.25 -15.22
C ALA A 449 0.76 8.92 -15.21
N ARG A 450 0.08 9.21 -16.32
CA ARG A 450 -1.35 8.97 -16.48
C ARG A 450 -1.58 8.03 -17.65
N VAL A 451 -2.17 6.87 -17.36
CA VAL A 451 -2.67 5.95 -18.39
C VAL A 451 -4.09 6.37 -18.74
N MET A 452 -4.28 6.82 -19.98
CA MET A 452 -5.55 7.36 -20.48
C MET A 452 -6.62 6.26 -20.57
N PRO A 453 -7.91 6.59 -20.49
CA PRO A 453 -8.97 5.58 -20.52
C PRO A 453 -8.93 4.72 -21.78
N LEU A 454 -9.19 3.43 -21.65
CA LEU A 454 -9.33 2.54 -22.81
C LEU A 454 -10.75 2.63 -23.37
N GLY A 455 -10.87 2.79 -24.68
CA GLY A 455 -12.12 2.64 -25.40
C GLY A 455 -12.55 1.18 -25.46
N GLY A 456 -13.81 0.91 -25.10
CA GLY A 456 -14.40 -0.44 -25.13
C GLY A 456 -14.75 -0.98 -26.51
#